data_AF-A0A7J0FCZ2-F1
#
_entry.id   AF-A0A7J0FCZ2-F1
#
_cell.length_a   1.000
_cell.length_b   1.000
_cell.length_c   1.000
_cell.angle_alpha   90.00
_cell.angle_beta   90.00
_cell.angle_gamma   90.00
#
_symmetry.space_group_name_H-M   'P 1'
#
loop_
_entity.id
_entity.type
_entity.pdbx_description
1 polymer ?
#
loop_
_entity_poly.entity_id
_entity_poly.type
_entity_poly.pdbx_seq_one_letter_code
_entity_poly.pdbx_strand_id
1 'polypeptide(L)'
;MAESPDLASSYHRKLRDEYKTEEKLRNPEVLRRSEEHLVTLLDEVDAKFGEPSFLVGEDFTMADVMLVPVLAQLELLDLQDEYIHCQPNVAEYWDMVKQRPSYKKVIGKYFNGWRRYKSLLKTWCFLKINSVLRRY
;
A
#
# COMPACT_ATOMS: atom_id res chain seq x y z
N MET A 1 -11.12 6.49 28.51
CA MET A 1 -11.62 7.86 28.78
C MET A 1 -11.45 8.29 30.23
N ALA A 2 -11.63 7.41 31.22
CA ALA A 2 -11.42 7.75 32.63
C ALA A 2 -9.95 8.13 32.97
N GLU A 3 -8.97 7.54 32.28
CA GLU A 3 -7.54 7.80 32.53
C GLU A 3 -6.96 9.03 31.81
N SER A 4 -7.64 9.54 30.77
CA SER A 4 -7.18 10.72 29.99
C SER A 4 -8.40 11.45 29.39
N PRO A 5 -9.10 12.27 30.19
CA PRO A 5 -10.36 12.90 29.80
C PRO A 5 -10.21 14.01 28.75
N ASP A 6 -9.04 14.65 28.68
CA ASP A 6 -8.66 15.67 27.70
C ASP A 6 -8.67 15.14 26.25
N LEU A 7 -8.40 13.84 26.08
CA LEU A 7 -8.40 13.19 24.77
C LEU A 7 -9.77 12.66 24.32
N ALA A 8 -10.81 12.76 25.16
CA ALA A 8 -12.11 12.15 24.88
C ALA A 8 -12.72 12.66 23.56
N SER A 9 -12.63 13.96 23.31
CA SER A 9 -13.15 14.58 22.07
C SER A 9 -12.40 14.10 20.82
N SER A 10 -11.06 14.05 20.88
CA SER A 10 -10.20 13.53 19.81
C SER A 10 -10.49 12.05 19.52
N TYR A 11 -10.72 11.26 20.56
CA TYR A 11 -11.06 9.85 20.43
C TYR A 11 -12.42 9.66 19.75
N HIS A 12 -13.45 10.38 20.19
CA HIS A 12 -14.77 10.34 19.56
C HIS A 12 -14.74 10.76 18.09
N ARG A 13 -13.93 11.76 17.75
CA ARG A 13 -13.71 12.16 16.36
C ARG A 13 -13.08 11.03 15.56
N LYS A 14 -12.00 10.43 16.06
CA LYS A 14 -11.30 9.34 15.38
C LYS A 14 -12.22 8.13 15.16
N LEU A 15 -12.99 7.72 16.17
CA LEU A 15 -13.98 6.65 16.05
C LEU A 15 -15.01 6.95 14.95
N ARG A 16 -15.53 8.19 14.91
CA ARG A 16 -16.49 8.59 13.87
C ARG A 16 -15.87 8.46 12.48
N ASP A 17 -14.63 8.88 12.31
CA ASP A 17 -13.93 8.82 11.03
C ASP A 17 -13.62 7.37 10.62
N GLU A 18 -13.28 6.51 11.59
CA GLU A 18 -13.13 5.06 11.38
C GLU A 18 -14.44 4.42 10.92
N TYR A 19 -15.57 4.67 11.60
CA TYR A 19 -16.88 4.12 11.19
C TYR A 19 -17.31 4.60 9.80
N LYS A 20 -17.10 5.87 9.49
CA LYS A 20 -17.37 6.41 8.15
C LYS A 20 -16.51 5.74 7.09
N THR A 21 -15.26 5.45 7.42
CA THR A 21 -14.33 4.78 6.51
C THR A 21 -14.77 3.34 6.28
N GLU A 22 -15.12 2.62 7.35
CA GLU A 22 -15.66 1.27 7.28
C GLU A 22 -16.93 1.21 6.41
N GLU A 23 -17.88 2.14 6.63
CA GLU A 23 -19.11 2.22 5.83
C GLU A 23 -18.80 2.45 4.34
N LYS A 24 -17.87 3.34 4.01
CA LYS A 24 -17.42 3.57 2.62
C LYS A 24 -16.80 2.32 2.00
N LEU A 25 -15.93 1.62 2.74
CA LEU A 25 -15.26 0.41 2.27
C LEU A 25 -16.24 -0.77 2.08
N ARG A 26 -17.41 -0.74 2.73
CA ARG A 26 -18.49 -1.72 2.49
C ARG A 26 -19.31 -1.44 1.24
N ASN A 27 -19.16 -0.28 0.62
CA ASN A 27 -19.88 0.06 -0.60
C ASN A 27 -19.11 -0.45 -1.84
N PRO A 28 -19.63 -1.45 -2.57
CA PRO A 28 -18.92 -2.03 -3.71
C PRO A 28 -18.67 -1.03 -4.84
N GLU A 29 -19.54 -0.04 -5.03
CA GLU A 29 -19.37 0.98 -6.05
C GLU A 29 -18.21 1.94 -5.72
N VAL A 30 -17.95 2.19 -4.44
CA VAL A 30 -16.81 3.00 -4.00
C VAL A 30 -15.50 2.25 -4.25
N LEU A 31 -15.47 0.95 -3.99
CA LEU A 31 -14.31 0.10 -4.27
C LEU A 31 -14.01 0.06 -5.77
N ARG A 32 -15.01 -0.26 -6.59
CA ARG A 32 -14.89 -0.32 -8.05
C ARG A 32 -14.32 0.98 -8.63
N ARG A 33 -14.87 2.14 -8.23
CA ARG A 33 -14.36 3.45 -8.68
C ARG A 33 -12.93 3.72 -8.25
N SER A 34 -12.53 3.24 -7.06
CA SER A 34 -11.18 3.42 -6.56
C SER A 34 -10.18 2.57 -7.35
N GLU A 35 -10.55 1.33 -7.68
CA GLU A 35 -9.77 0.43 -8.53
C GLU A 35 -9.62 1.02 -9.95
N GLU A 36 -10.71 1.49 -10.56
CA GLU A 36 -10.66 2.13 -11.89
C GLU A 36 -9.78 3.38 -11.90
N HIS A 37 -9.85 4.18 -10.82
CA HIS A 37 -9.00 5.35 -10.70
C HIS A 37 -7.52 4.98 -10.53
N LEU A 38 -7.23 3.92 -9.77
CA LEU A 38 -5.87 3.39 -9.63
C LEU A 38 -5.31 2.93 -10.98
N VAL A 39 -6.08 2.16 -11.76
CA VAL A 39 -5.68 1.76 -13.12
C VAL A 39 -5.35 2.97 -13.98
N THR A 40 -6.24 3.98 -13.98
CA THR A 40 -6.03 5.22 -14.76
C THR A 40 -4.71 5.92 -14.38
N LEU A 41 -4.43 6.05 -13.08
CA LEU A 41 -3.20 6.69 -12.60
C LEU A 41 -1.95 5.90 -12.98
N LEU A 42 -2.03 4.57 -12.94
CA LEU A 42 -0.94 3.71 -13.31
C LEU A 42 -0.69 3.76 -14.84
N ASP A 43 -1.74 3.82 -15.65
CA ASP A 43 -1.61 4.02 -17.10
C ASP A 43 -0.95 5.37 -17.43
N GLU A 44 -1.30 6.44 -16.71
CA GLU A 44 -0.62 7.74 -16.83
C GLU A 44 0.86 7.68 -16.45
N VAL A 45 1.20 6.85 -15.46
CA VAL A 45 2.59 6.63 -15.03
C VAL A 45 3.34 5.81 -16.08
N ASP A 46 2.75 4.73 -16.60
CA ASP A 46 3.31 3.91 -17.68
C ASP A 46 3.63 4.74 -18.93
N ALA A 47 2.73 5.66 -19.29
CA ALA A 47 2.90 6.57 -20.42
C ALA A 47 3.99 7.64 -20.21
N LYS A 48 4.36 7.93 -18.96
CA LYS A 48 5.43 8.89 -18.62
C LYS A 48 6.81 8.27 -18.68
N PHE A 49 6.92 6.95 -18.61
CA PHE A 49 8.17 6.27 -18.83
C PHE A 49 8.54 6.36 -20.33
N GLY A 50 9.66 7.04 -20.60
CA GLY A 50 10.31 6.99 -21.91
C GLY A 50 11.22 5.76 -22.04
N GLU A 51 12.20 5.82 -22.94
CA GLU A 51 13.33 4.86 -22.97
C GLU A 51 13.93 4.68 -21.55
N PRO A 52 14.51 3.50 -21.22
CA PRO A 52 14.52 2.96 -19.86
C PRO A 52 15.22 3.90 -18.88
N SER A 53 14.41 4.57 -18.06
CA SER A 53 14.83 5.64 -17.15
C SER A 53 13.91 5.71 -15.93
N PHE A 54 14.23 6.58 -14.98
CA PHE A 54 13.35 6.84 -13.83
C PHE A 54 12.17 7.73 -14.24
N LEU A 55 11.20 7.92 -13.32
CA LEU A 55 9.91 8.53 -13.64
C LEU A 55 9.99 9.94 -14.24
N VAL A 56 11.09 10.66 -13.98
CA VAL A 56 11.33 12.04 -14.47
C VAL A 56 12.71 12.15 -15.15
N GLY A 57 13.16 11.08 -15.81
CA GLY A 57 14.43 11.04 -16.56
C GLY A 57 15.50 10.17 -15.91
N GLU A 58 16.78 10.44 -16.21
CA GLU A 58 17.91 9.53 -15.92
C GLU A 58 18.28 9.38 -14.45
N ASP A 59 17.88 10.35 -13.62
CA ASP A 59 18.20 10.35 -12.21
C ASP A 59 17.03 9.88 -11.36
N PHE A 60 17.34 9.14 -10.30
CA PHE A 60 16.34 8.75 -9.31
C PHE A 60 15.94 9.96 -8.46
N THR A 61 14.68 10.36 -8.54
CA THR A 61 14.19 11.59 -7.91
C THR A 61 13.18 11.32 -6.80
N MET A 62 12.65 12.39 -6.21
CA MET A 62 11.54 12.31 -5.26
C MET A 62 10.30 11.64 -5.88
N ALA A 63 10.11 11.74 -7.19
CA ALA A 63 8.96 11.12 -7.86
C ALA A 63 8.99 9.59 -7.71
N ASP A 64 10.17 9.00 -7.89
CA ASP A 64 10.41 7.57 -7.68
C ASP A 64 10.27 7.17 -6.20
N VAL A 65 10.78 8.01 -5.29
CA VAL A 65 10.64 7.78 -3.83
C VAL A 65 9.17 7.65 -3.42
N MET A 66 8.27 8.38 -4.09
CA MET A 66 6.84 8.35 -3.79
C MET A 66 6.11 7.20 -4.52
N LEU A 67 6.56 6.81 -5.71
CA LEU A 67 5.96 5.71 -6.49
C LEU A 67 6.33 4.33 -5.92
N VAL A 68 7.59 4.13 -5.52
CA VAL A 68 8.11 2.82 -5.08
C VAL A 68 7.33 2.19 -3.93
N PRO A 69 6.93 2.91 -2.86
CA PRO A 69 6.10 2.36 -1.79
C PRO A 69 4.72 1.89 -2.27
N VAL A 70 4.13 2.53 -3.28
CA VAL A 70 2.83 2.15 -3.85
C VAL A 70 2.97 0.81 -4.57
N LEU A 71 3.97 0.68 -5.46
CA LEU A 71 4.24 -0.58 -6.17
C LEU A 71 4.60 -1.72 -5.19
N ALA A 72 5.41 -1.43 -4.19
CA ALA A 72 5.74 -2.38 -3.13
C ALA A 72 4.49 -2.87 -2.38
N GLN A 73 3.51 -1.99 -2.14
CA GLN A 73 2.27 -2.34 -1.47
C GLN A 73 1.37 -3.21 -2.35
N LEU A 74 1.30 -2.95 -3.65
CA LEU A 74 0.54 -3.80 -4.58
C LEU A 74 1.11 -5.22 -4.62
N GLU A 75 2.44 -5.37 -4.70
CA GLU A 75 3.09 -6.68 -4.61
C GLU A 75 2.91 -7.33 -3.21
N LEU A 76 2.91 -6.52 -2.15
CA LEU A 76 2.59 -6.96 -0.78
C LEU A 76 1.14 -7.43 -0.60
N LEU A 77 0.25 -7.13 -1.55
CA LEU A 77 -1.14 -7.58 -1.54
C LEU A 77 -1.41 -8.70 -2.58
N ASP A 78 -0.36 -9.22 -3.24
CA ASP A 78 -0.48 -10.16 -4.38
C ASP A 78 -1.25 -9.58 -5.58
N LEU A 79 -1.16 -8.26 -5.78
CA LEU A 79 -1.87 -7.54 -6.84
C LEU A 79 -0.93 -7.13 -8.00
N GLN A 80 0.33 -7.54 -7.99
CA GLN A 80 1.31 -7.16 -9.01
C GLN A 80 0.91 -7.62 -10.41
N ASP A 81 0.29 -8.79 -10.56
CA ASP A 81 -0.10 -9.30 -11.86
C ASP A 81 -1.25 -8.50 -12.50
N GLU A 82 -2.12 -7.93 -11.67
CA GLU A 82 -3.29 -7.15 -12.11
C GLU A 82 -2.94 -5.69 -12.41
N TYR A 83 -2.04 -5.08 -11.63
CA TYR A 83 -1.80 -3.63 -11.71
C TYR A 83 -0.40 -3.26 -12.19
N ILE A 84 0.60 -4.14 -12.07
CA ILE A 84 2.00 -3.83 -12.42
C ILE A 84 2.36 -4.54 -13.73
N HIS A 85 2.19 -5.86 -13.81
CA HIS A 85 2.63 -6.65 -14.96
C HIS A 85 1.75 -6.45 -16.21
N CYS A 86 0.56 -5.87 -16.07
CA CYS A 86 -0.26 -5.41 -17.19
C CYS A 86 0.33 -4.18 -17.91
N GLN A 87 1.26 -3.46 -17.27
CA GLN A 87 1.85 -2.22 -17.77
C GLN A 87 3.33 -2.43 -18.04
N PRO A 88 3.76 -2.45 -19.31
CA PRO A 88 5.09 -2.93 -19.69
C PRO A 88 6.22 -2.07 -19.11
N ASN A 89 6.10 -0.74 -19.13
CA ASN A 89 7.17 0.15 -18.68
C ASN A 89 7.24 0.18 -17.15
N VAL A 90 6.08 0.18 -16.48
CA VAL A 90 6.03 0.09 -15.01
C VAL A 90 6.59 -1.24 -14.53
N ALA A 91 6.30 -2.35 -15.22
CA ALA A 91 6.85 -3.66 -14.90
C ALA A 91 8.38 -3.70 -15.03
N GLU A 92 8.93 -3.20 -16.14
CA GLU A 92 10.38 -3.12 -16.34
C GLU A 92 11.06 -2.23 -15.29
N TYR A 93 10.49 -1.04 -15.05
CA TYR A 93 10.92 -0.15 -13.98
C TYR A 93 10.91 -0.83 -12.61
N TRP A 94 9.85 -1.57 -12.31
CA TRP A 94 9.70 -2.24 -11.03
C TRP A 94 10.77 -3.32 -10.81
N ASP A 95 11.07 -4.10 -11.85
CA ASP A 95 12.16 -5.07 -11.82
C ASP A 95 13.53 -4.41 -11.61
N MET A 96 13.79 -3.28 -12.27
CA MET A 96 15.00 -2.49 -12.06
C MET A 96 15.09 -1.98 -10.61
N VAL A 97 14.02 -1.38 -10.07
CA VAL A 97 13.99 -0.84 -8.70
C VAL A 97 14.25 -1.94 -7.67
N LYS A 98 13.66 -3.13 -7.84
CA LYS A 98 13.86 -4.27 -6.93
C LYS A 98 15.32 -4.69 -6.83
N GLN A 99 16.14 -4.44 -7.86
CA GLN A 99 17.57 -4.76 -7.82
C GLN A 99 18.41 -3.77 -7.01
N ARG A 100 17.91 -2.57 -6.74
CA ARG A 100 18.66 -1.51 -6.05
C ARG A 100 19.07 -1.92 -4.63
N PRO A 101 20.31 -1.61 -4.20
CA PRO A 101 20.75 -1.86 -2.82
C PRO A 101 19.87 -1.18 -1.77
N SER A 102 19.40 0.04 -2.06
CA SER A 102 18.50 0.80 -1.17
C SER A 102 17.17 0.07 -0.97
N TYR A 103 16.56 -0.41 -2.05
CA TYR A 103 15.30 -1.15 -2.00
C TYR A 103 15.45 -2.43 -1.20
N LYS A 104 16.46 -3.25 -1.52
CA LYS A 104 16.75 -4.51 -0.81
C LYS A 104 16.94 -4.30 0.68
N LYS A 105 17.60 -3.20 1.08
CA LYS A 105 17.88 -2.87 2.48
C LYS A 105 16.63 -2.43 3.26
N VAL A 106 15.77 -1.61 2.65
CA VAL A 106 14.66 -0.93 3.34
C VAL A 106 13.34 -1.68 3.20
N ILE A 107 13.03 -2.20 2.01
CA ILE A 107 11.74 -2.82 1.69
C ILE A 107 11.91 -4.34 1.52
N GLY A 108 12.75 -4.77 0.57
CA GLY A 108 12.89 -6.19 0.20
C GLY A 108 13.26 -7.11 1.38
N LYS A 109 14.06 -6.64 2.35
CA LYS A 109 14.42 -7.38 3.57
C LYS A 109 13.20 -7.87 4.38
N TYR A 110 12.11 -7.11 4.35
CA TYR A 110 10.93 -7.34 5.19
C TYR A 110 9.81 -8.06 4.44
N PHE A 111 9.67 -7.81 3.15
CA PHE A 111 8.50 -8.21 2.38
C PHE A 111 8.74 -9.35 1.38
N ASN A 112 9.98 -9.83 1.22
CA ASN A 112 10.25 -10.97 0.35
C ASN A 112 9.89 -12.32 1.00
N GLY A 113 9.15 -13.16 0.26
CA GLY A 113 8.86 -14.56 0.58
C GLY A 113 8.12 -14.77 1.91
N TRP A 114 8.57 -15.74 2.71
CA TRP A 114 7.91 -16.14 3.98
C TRP A 114 7.81 -15.02 5.03
N ARG A 115 8.67 -13.99 4.96
CA ARG A 115 8.69 -12.91 5.97
C ARG A 115 7.44 -12.03 5.91
N ARG A 116 6.86 -11.88 4.72
CA ARG A 116 5.57 -11.21 4.49
C ARG A 116 4.47 -11.82 5.35
N TYR A 117 4.27 -13.13 5.23
CA TYR A 117 3.27 -13.87 6.02
C TYR A 117 3.53 -13.78 7.52
N LYS A 118 4.80 -13.86 7.96
CA LYS A 118 5.15 -13.75 9.38
C LYS A 118 4.75 -12.39 9.99
N SER A 119 4.88 -11.30 9.22
CA SER A 119 4.50 -9.95 9.68
C SER A 119 2.98 -9.83 9.90
N LEU A 120 2.20 -10.38 8.96
CA LEU A 120 0.74 -10.31 8.99
C LEU A 120 0.13 -11.30 9.98
N LEU A 121 0.73 -12.49 10.17
CA LEU A 121 0.27 -13.51 11.10
C LEU A 121 0.19 -13.02 12.54
N LYS A 122 1.19 -12.26 13.00
CA LYS A 122 1.19 -11.72 14.36
C LYS A 122 0.02 -10.76 14.58
N THR A 123 -0.23 -9.88 13.61
CA THR A 123 -1.36 -8.94 13.64
C THR A 123 -2.69 -9.68 13.55
N TRP A 124 -2.81 -10.64 12.64
CA TRP A 124 -4.02 -11.44 12.45
C TRP A 124 -4.38 -12.25 13.71
N CYS A 125 -3.41 -12.93 14.32
CA CYS A 125 -3.60 -13.64 15.59
C CYS A 125 -4.01 -12.68 16.71
N PHE A 126 -3.36 -11.51 16.81
CA PHE A 126 -3.70 -10.51 17.83
C PHE A 126 -5.14 -9.99 17.66
N LEU A 127 -5.55 -9.68 16.42
CA LEU A 127 -6.90 -9.22 16.11
C LEU A 127 -7.95 -10.31 16.39
N LYS A 128 -7.69 -11.56 15.99
CA LYS A 128 -8.56 -12.72 16.28
C LYS A 128 -8.71 -12.95 17.79
N ILE A 129 -7.62 -12.87 18.54
CA ILE A 129 -7.64 -13.04 20.00
C ILE A 129 -8.44 -11.91 20.65
N ASN A 130 -8.21 -10.65 20.28
CA ASN A 130 -8.96 -9.52 20.83
C ASN A 130 -10.44 -9.54 20.44
N SER A 131 -10.77 -9.95 19.22
CA SER A 131 -12.16 -10.09 18.78
C SER A 131 -12.90 -11.18 19.55
N VAL A 132 -12.24 -12.32 19.81
CA VAL A 132 -12.82 -13.42 20.61
C VAL A 132 -12.96 -13.01 22.08
N LEU A 133 -11.98 -12.29 22.63
CA LEU A 133 -11.99 -11.82 24.01
C LEU A 133 -12.86 -10.57 24.24
N ARG A 134 -13.48 -10.00 23.19
CA ARG A 134 -14.21 -8.71 23.20
C ARG A 134 -13.44 -7.59 23.91
N ARG A 135 -12.11 -7.60 23.77
CA ARG A 135 -11.23 -6.53 24.24
C ARG A 135 -11.08 -5.54 23.08
N TYR A 136 -12.07 -4.66 22.94
CA TYR A 136 -12.05 -3.52 22.03
C TYR A 136 -11.81 -2.23 22.83
#